data_AF-A0A4Y1ZBF6-F1
#
_entry.id   AF-A0A4Y1ZBF6-F1
#
_cell.length_a   1.000
_cell.length_b   1.000
_cell.length_c   1.000
_cell.angle_alpha   90.00
_cell.angle_beta   90.00
_cell.angle_gamma   90.00
#
_symmetry.space_group_name_H-M   'P 1'
#
loop_
_entity.id
_entity.type
_entity.pdbx_description
1 polymer ?
#
loop_
_entity_poly.entity_id
_entity_poly.type
_entity_poly.pdbx_seq_one_letter_code
_entity_poly.pdbx_strand_id
1 'polypeptide(L)' 'MVTPVINQPESAILGVGRISEKAIIRDGEIVAAPMLALSMSFDHRLIDGATAQRAMNQIKRLLVDPQRLILEG' A
#
# COMPACT_ATOMS: atom_id res chain seq x y z
N MET A 1 0.90 -11.56 5.68
CA MET A 1 0.55 -10.87 4.41
C MET A 1 -0.68 -11.58 3.87
N VAL A 2 -1.66 -10.85 3.34
CA VAL A 2 -2.90 -11.44 2.81
C VAL A 2 -2.93 -11.26 1.29
N THR A 3 -3.49 -12.22 0.58
CA THR A 3 -3.79 -12.11 -0.85
C THR A 3 -5.30 -11.92 -0.98
N PRO A 4 -5.79 -10.67 -1.04
CA PRO A 4 -7.23 -10.42 -1.12
C PRO A 4 -7.78 -10.95 -2.46
N VAL A 5 -9.00 -11.47 -2.43
CA VAL A 5 -9.70 -11.92 -3.64
C VAL A 5 -10.55 -10.77 -4.16
N ILE A 6 -10.45 -10.47 -5.45
CA ILE A 6 -11.23 -9.41 -6.10
C ILE A 6 -12.72 -9.77 -6.03
N ASN A 7 -13.56 -8.84 -5.57
CA ASN A 7 -15.00 -9.02 -5.67
C ASN A 7 -15.46 -8.51 -7.04
N GLN A 8 -16.10 -9.38 -7.82
CA GLN A 8 -16.61 -8.95 -9.13
C GLN A 8 -17.79 -7.99 -8.94
N PRO A 9 -17.89 -6.90 -9.74
CA PRO A 9 -17.17 -6.63 -10.99
C PRO A 9 -15.91 -5.73 -10.88
N GLU A 10 -15.30 -5.60 -9.71
CA GLU A 10 -14.11 -4.74 -9.55
C GLU A 10 -12.88 -5.32 -10.28
N SER A 11 -11.91 -4.46 -10.62
CA SER A 11 -10.67 -4.87 -11.29
C SER A 11 -9.47 -4.99 -10.34
N ALA A 12 -9.60 -4.51 -9.10
CA ALA A 12 -8.56 -4.58 -8.08
C ALA A 12 -9.16 -4.48 -6.67
N ILE A 13 -8.43 -5.01 -5.69
CA ILE A 13 -8.79 -4.93 -4.27
C ILE A 13 -7.53 -4.67 -3.42
N LEU A 14 -7.65 -3.75 -2.46
CA LEU A 14 -6.59 -3.41 -1.52
C LEU A 14 -6.79 -4.20 -0.22
N GLY A 15 -5.79 -4.99 0.15
CA GLY A 15 -5.68 -5.64 1.45
C GLY A 15 -4.99 -4.71 2.44
N VAL A 16 -5.66 -4.41 3.56
CA VAL A 16 -5.08 -3.66 4.68
C VAL A 16 -4.87 -4.62 5.83
N GLY A 17 -3.62 -4.87 6.17
CA GLY A 17 -3.22 -5.72 7.29
C GLY A 17 -3.17 -4.98 8.62
N ARG A 18 -2.74 -5.69 9.66
CA ARG A 18 -2.53 -5.10 10.99
C ARG A 18 -1.32 -4.16 10.96
N ILE A 19 -1.39 -3.09 11.76
CA ILE A 19 -0.20 -2.33 12.16
C ILE A 19 0.55 -3.14 13.22
N SER A 20 1.86 -3.29 13.04
CA SER A 20 2.73 -3.97 14.01
C SER A 20 4.08 -3.27 14.12
N GLU A 21 4.70 -3.32 15.29
CA GLU A 21 6.10 -2.90 15.46
C GLU A 21 7.03 -3.76 14.58
N LYS A 22 7.93 -3.10 13.86
CA LYS A 22 8.98 -3.74 13.06
C LYS A 22 10.29 -2.97 13.21
N ALA A 23 11.40 -3.71 13.19
CA ALA A 23 12.73 -3.10 13.03
C ALA A 23 12.87 -2.59 11.59
N ILE A 24 13.19 -1.30 11.45
CA ILE A 24 13.43 -0.63 10.16
C ILE A 24 14.74 0.16 10.23
N ILE A 25 15.32 0.46 9.08
CA ILE A 25 16.45 1.39 8.99
C ILE A 25 15.90 2.80 8.75
N ARG A 26 16.26 3.74 9.61
CA ARG A 26 15.97 5.17 9.46
C ARG A 26 17.25 5.94 9.72
N ASP A 27 17.66 6.76 8.75
CA ASP A 27 18.87 7.58 8.83
C ASP A 27 20.15 6.80 9.20
N GLY A 28 20.24 5.54 8.74
CA GLY A 28 21.38 4.65 8.99
C GLY A 28 21.30 3.82 10.28
N GLU A 29 20.29 4.04 11.12
CA GLU A 29 20.11 3.34 12.39
C GLU A 29 18.93 2.35 12.33
N ILE A 30 19.03 1.25 13.08
CA ILE A 30 17.91 0.32 13.26
C ILE A 30 17.01 0.86 14.37
N VAL A 31 15.77 1.19 14.02
CA VAL A 31 14.76 1.69 14.94
C VAL A 31 13.51 0.80 14.90
N ALA A 32 12.82 0.68 16.03
CA ALA A 32 11.48 0.09 16.05
C ALA A 32 10.47 1.14 15.57
N ALA A 33 9.60 0.76 14.64
CA ALA A 33 8.53 1.63 14.16
C ALA A 33 7.24 0.85 13.87
N PRO A 34 6.07 1.48 14.05
CA PRO A 34 4.79 0.91 13.66
C PRO A 34 4.70 0.88 12.13
N MET A 35 4.51 -0.31 11.56
CA MET A 35 4.42 -0.52 10.12
C MET A 35 3.07 -1.10 9.74
N LEU A 36 2.38 -0.45 8.79
CA LEU A 36 1.16 -0.96 8.17
C LEU A 36 1.51 -1.91 7.02
N ALA A 37 0.94 -3.12 7.04
CA ALA A 37 1.06 -4.05 5.91
C ALA A 37 -0.04 -3.76 4.86
N LEU A 38 0.35 -3.55 3.61
CA LEU A 38 -0.56 -3.39 2.48
C LEU A 38 -0.29 -4.49 1.44
N SER A 39 -1.35 -4.95 0.77
CA SER A 39 -1.27 -5.81 -0.41
C SER A 39 -2.33 -5.40 -1.42
N MET A 40 -2.11 -5.69 -2.70
CA MET A 40 -3.09 -5.41 -3.75
C MET A 40 -3.16 -6.60 -4.70
N SER A 41 -4.38 -7.06 -4.93
CA SER A 41 -4.67 -7.99 -6.03
C SER A 41 -5.37 -7.21 -7.12
N PHE A 42 -5.05 -7.52 -8.37
CA PHE A 42 -5.61 -6.84 -9.54
C PHE A 42 -5.71 -7.81 -10.71
N ASP A 43 -6.66 -7.56 -11.61
CA ASP A 43 -6.84 -8.34 -12.83
C ASP A 43 -5.74 -7.98 -13.84
N HIS A 44 -4.77 -8.87 -14.00
CA HIS A 44 -3.65 -8.68 -14.91
C HIS A 44 -4.04 -8.59 -16.40
N ARG A 45 -5.26 -8.98 -16.77
CA ARG A 45 -5.78 -8.78 -18.13
C ARG A 45 -6.09 -7.32 -18.42
N LEU A 46 -6.33 -6.52 -17.37
CA LEU A 46 -6.72 -5.12 -17.45
C LEU A 46 -5.62 -4.18 -16.95
N ILE A 47 -4.86 -4.59 -15.94
CA ILE A 47 -3.88 -3.76 -15.23
C ILE A 47 -2.51 -4.44 -15.28
N ASP A 48 -1.50 -3.72 -15.77
CA ASP A 48 -0.11 -4.19 -15.72
C ASP A 48 0.54 -3.95 -14.34
N GLY A 49 1.65 -4.63 -14.08
CA GLY A 49 2.35 -4.53 -12.79
C GLY A 49 2.91 -3.13 -12.51
N ALA A 50 3.29 -2.37 -13.53
CA ALA A 50 3.82 -1.02 -13.35
C ALA A 50 2.74 -0.05 -12.86
N THR A 51 1.53 -0.17 -13.42
CA THR A 51 0.36 0.62 -13.04
C THR A 51 -0.10 0.29 -11.64
N ALA A 52 -0.19 -1.00 -11.29
CA ALA A 52 -0.51 -1.43 -9.94
C ALA A 52 0.53 -0.93 -8.91
N GLN A 53 1.81 -1.01 -9.24
CA GLN A 53 2.88 -0.53 -8.37
C GLN A 53 2.84 1.00 -8.18
N ARG A 54 2.55 1.76 -9.25
CA ARG A 54 2.36 3.22 -9.16
C ARG A 54 1.20 3.57 -8.24
N ALA A 55 0.06 2.88 -8.36
CA ALA A 55 -1.09 3.06 -7.48
C ALA A 55 -0.73 2.76 -6.01
N MET A 56 -0.07 1.63 -5.74
CA MET A 56 0.38 1.26 -4.39
C MET A 56 1.36 2.27 -3.79
N ASN A 57 2.32 2.76 -4.59
CA ASN A 57 3.26 3.79 -4.15
C ASN A 57 2.55 5.12 -3.85
N GLN A 58 1.55 5.49 -4.64
CA GLN A 58 0.76 6.69 -4.40
C GLN A 58 -0.02 6.58 -3.09
N ILE A 59 -0.69 5.45 -2.85
CA ILE A 59 -1.38 5.17 -1.57
C ILE A 59 -0.38 5.28 -0.41
N LYS A 60 0.78 4.63 -0.51
CA LYS A 60 1.84 4.71 0.51
C LYS A 60 2.26 6.16 0.77
N ARG A 61 2.48 6.95 -0.28
CA ARG A 61 2.91 8.36 -0.16
C ARG A 61 1.87 9.20 0.57
N LEU A 62 0.59 9.03 0.24
CA LEU A 62 -0.52 9.74 0.87
C LEU A 62 -0.73 9.33 2.33
N LEU A 63 -0.53 8.05 2.67
CA LEU A 63 -0.66 7.57 4.05
C LEU A 63 0.50 8.02 4.95
N VAL A 64 1.70 8.22 4.39
CA VAL A 64 2.87 8.73 5.14
C VAL A 64 2.73 10.21 5.46
N ASP A 65 2.08 10.98 4.57
CA ASP A 65 1.88 12.41 4.73
C ASP A 65 0.43 12.79 4.35
N PRO A 66 -0.52 12.65 5.30
CA PRO A 66 -1.94 12.84 5.03
C PRO A 66 -2.32 14.26 4.59
N GLN A 67 -1.48 15.27 4.86
CA GLN A 67 -1.74 16.64 4.39
C GLN A 67 -1.80 16.71 2.87
N ARG A 68 -1.08 15.83 2.17
CA ARG A 68 -1.11 15.71 0.71
C ARG A 68 -2.48 15.30 0.18
N LEU A 69 -3.26 14.55 0.96
CA LEU A 69 -4.59 14.12 0.57
C LEU A 69 -5.54 15.33 0.41
N ILE A 70 -5.33 16.38 1.20
CA ILE A 70 -6.13 17.61 1.17
C ILE A 70 -5.70 18.53 0.02
N LEU A 71 -4.41 18.55 -0.29
CA LEU A 71 -3.84 19.41 -1.34
C LEU A 71 -4.03 18.87 -2.76
N GLU A 72 -4.12 17.54 -2.90
CA GLU A 72 -4.30 16.85 -4.20
C GLU A 72 -5.74 16.37 -4.45
N GLY A 73 -6.65 16.61 -3.49
CA GLY A 73 -8.04 16.16 -3.50
C GLY A 73 -9.02 17.08 -4.22
#